data_AF-A0A0G0M439-F1
#
_entry.id   AF-A0A0G0M439-F1
#
_cell.length_a   1.000
_cell.length_b   1.000
_cell.length_c   1.000
_cell.angle_alpha   90.00
_cell.angle_beta   90.00
_cell.angle_gamma   90.00
#
_symmetry.space_group_name_H-M   'P 1'
#
loop_
_entity.id
_entity.type
_entity.pdbx_description
1 polymer ?
#
loop_
_entity_poly.entity_id
_entity_poly.type
_entity_poly.pdbx_seq_one_letter_code
_entity_poly.pdbx_strand_id
1 'polypeptide(L)' 'MNTKKIDELAKIIWDYHHVNHDLKKADCIFVLCSNDVRVAEYAAELLLKDFAPKILFSGGSAHQNDLLATGWDIPEAD' A
#
# COMPACT_ATOMS: atom_id res chain seq x y z
N MET A 1 -18.07 -8.58 22.21
CA MET A 1 -18.23 -9.05 20.81
C MET A 1 -17.60 -10.43 20.69
N ASN A 2 -18.16 -11.33 19.87
CA ASN A 2 -17.58 -12.65 19.64
C ASN A 2 -16.36 -12.50 18.72
N THR A 3 -15.15 -12.73 19.23
CA THR A 3 -13.89 -12.58 18.49
C THR A 3 -13.88 -13.39 17.20
N LYS A 4 -14.43 -14.62 17.23
CA LYS A 4 -14.53 -15.46 16.02
C LYS A 4 -15.36 -14.78 14.93
N LYS A 5 -16.42 -14.08 15.32
CA LYS A 5 -17.26 -13.35 14.36
C LYS A 5 -16.56 -12.11 13.81
N ILE A 6 -15.70 -11.45 14.60
CA ILE A 6 -14.88 -10.34 14.13
C ILE A 6 -13.90 -10.85 13.06
N ASP A 7 -13.17 -11.94 13.34
CA ASP A 7 -12.18 -12.49 12.41
C ASP A 7 -12.84 -12.95 11.10
N GLU A 8 -14.01 -13.59 11.17
CA GLU A 8 -14.79 -13.98 9.99
C GLU A 8 -15.17 -12.76 9.11
N LEU A 9 -15.64 -11.68 9.73
CA LEU A 9 -16.04 -10.47 9.00
C LEU A 9 -14.83 -9.69 8.47
N ALA A 10 -13.76 -9.59 9.26
CA ALA A 10 -12.51 -8.98 8.84
C ALA A 10 -11.91 -9.72 7.64
N LYS A 11 -12.00 -11.06 7.63
CA LYS A 11 -11.55 -11.88 6.51
C LYS A 11 -12.33 -11.61 5.22
N ILE A 12 -13.65 -11.37 5.29
CA ILE A 12 -14.45 -11.01 4.11
C ILE A 12 -13.92 -9.70 3.49
N ILE A 13 -13.66 -8.69 4.33
CA ILE A 13 -13.13 -7.40 3.86
C ILE A 13 -11.71 -7.59 3.28
N TRP A 14 -10.86 -8.35 3.96
CA TRP A 14 -9.51 -8.67 3.50
C TRP A 14 -9.51 -9.36 2.13
N ASP A 15 -10.33 -10.40 1.98
CA ASP A 15 -10.42 -11.17 0.73
C ASP A 15 -10.94 -10.28 -0.42
N TYR A 16 -11.82 -9.31 -0.14
CA TYR A 16 -12.28 -8.32 -1.13
C TYR A 16 -11.16 -7.40 -1.65
N HIS A 17 -10.16 -7.05 -0.83
CA HIS A 17 -9.04 -6.18 -1.24
C HIS A 17 -8.05 -6.87 -2.18
N HIS A 18 -8.13 -8.20 -2.35
CA HIS A 18 -7.23 -8.92 -3.25
C HIS A 18 -7.66 -8.70 -4.72
N VAL A 19 -6.82 -8.00 -5.47
CA VAL A 19 -7.01 -7.82 -6.93
C VAL A 19 -6.63 -9.07 -7.75
N ASN A 20 -5.94 -10.05 -7.16
CA ASN A 20 -5.55 -11.31 -7.80
C ASN A 20 -4.82 -11.14 -9.15
N HIS A 21 -4.00 -10.09 -9.27
CA HIS A 21 -3.20 -9.87 -10.46
C HIS A 21 -1.93 -10.73 -10.42
N ASP A 22 -1.65 -11.38 -11.55
CA ASP A 22 -0.37 -12.04 -11.76
C ASP A 22 0.76 -11.03 -11.89
N LEU A 23 1.88 -11.34 -11.26
CA LEU A 23 3.08 -10.52 -11.33
C LEU A 23 3.74 -10.64 -12.71
N LYS A 24 4.02 -9.49 -13.34
CA LYS A 24 4.62 -9.41 -14.68
C LYS A 24 5.81 -8.46 -14.66
N LYS A 25 6.75 -8.66 -15.59
CA LYS A 25 7.83 -7.69 -15.81
C LYS A 25 7.26 -6.36 -16.31
N ALA A 26 7.90 -5.27 -15.94
CA ALA A 26 7.50 -3.91 -16.30
C ALA A 26 8.73 -3.01 -16.53
N ASP A 27 8.50 -1.83 -17.09
CA ASP A 27 9.56 -0.83 -17.28
C ASP A 27 9.91 -0.08 -15.99
N CYS A 28 9.01 -0.08 -15.00
CA CYS A 28 9.20 0.57 -13.71
C CYS A 28 8.32 -0.07 -12.63
N ILE A 29 8.84 -0.16 -11.41
CA ILE A 29 8.07 -0.42 -10.19
C ILE A 29 7.69 0.93 -9.58
N PHE A 30 6.40 1.14 -9.35
CA PHE A 30 5.90 2.35 -8.69
C PHE A 30 5.42 2.02 -7.28
N VAL A 31 6.12 2.54 -6.28
CA VAL A 31 5.88 2.25 -4.86
C VAL A 31 5.12 3.41 -4.26
N LEU A 32 3.84 3.18 -3.95
CA LEU A 32 3.03 4.08 -3.14
C LEU A 32 3.40 3.83 -1.68
N CYS A 33 4.24 4.70 -1.13
CA CYS A 33 4.77 4.55 0.22
C CYS A 33 3.65 4.54 1.27
N SER A 34 3.90 3.81 2.35
CA SER A 34 3.01 3.70 3.51
C SER A 34 3.86 3.73 4.78
N ASN A 35 3.23 3.91 5.94
CA ASN A 35 3.86 3.67 7.24
C ASN A 35 4.23 2.18 7.42
N ASP A 36 3.62 1.30 6.63
CA ASP A 36 3.98 -0.11 6.57
C ASP A 36 5.19 -0.33 5.65
N VAL A 37 6.36 -0.52 6.25
CA VAL A 37 7.64 -0.72 5.55
C VAL A 37 7.64 -1.95 4.64
N ARG A 38 6.76 -2.92 4.87
CA ARG A 38 6.68 -4.15 4.06
C ARG A 38 6.35 -3.87 2.59
N VAL A 39 5.68 -2.76 2.29
CA VAL A 39 5.42 -2.32 0.91
C VAL A 39 6.72 -1.99 0.19
N ALA A 40 7.63 -1.27 0.85
CA ALA A 40 8.93 -0.91 0.30
C ALA A 40 9.86 -2.13 0.20
N GLU A 41 9.85 -3.01 1.20
CA GLU A 41 10.61 -4.26 1.20
C GLU A 41 10.21 -5.15 0.01
N TYR A 42 8.91 -5.37 -0.19
CA TYR A 42 8.42 -6.18 -1.29
C TYR A 42 8.80 -5.58 -2.66
N ALA A 43 8.66 -4.26 -2.83
CA ALA A 43 9.07 -3.60 -4.07
C ALA A 43 10.59 -3.73 -4.34
N ALA A 44 11.42 -3.64 -3.30
CA ALA A 44 12.86 -3.83 -3.41
C ALA A 44 13.21 -5.28 -3.80
N GLU A 45 12.53 -6.27 -3.24
CA GLU A 45 12.69 -7.67 -3.65
C GLU A 45 12.37 -7.89 -5.12
N LEU A 46 11.30 -7.27 -5.63
CA LEU A 46 10.92 -7.36 -7.03
C LEU A 46 11.99 -6.76 -7.95
N LEU A 47 12.56 -5.60 -7.56
CA LEU A 47 13.66 -4.98 -8.28
C LEU A 47 14.89 -5.91 -8.34
N LEU A 48 15.26 -6.53 -7.21
CA LEU A 48 16.38 -7.47 -7.12
C LEU A 48 16.14 -8.78 -7.89
N LYS A 49 14.88 -9.13 -8.15
CA LYS A 49 14.46 -10.28 -8.97
C LYS A 49 14.32 -9.92 -10.46
N ASP A 50 14.82 -8.76 -10.90
CA ASP A 50 14.77 -8.28 -12.29
C ASP A 50 13.34 -8.16 -12.88
N PHE A 51 12.36 -7.79 -12.04
CA PHE A 51 11.00 -7.52 -12.52
C PHE A 51 10.87 -6.17 -13.23
N ALA A 52 11.73 -5.21 -12.93
CA ALA A 52 11.82 -3.95 -13.66
C ALA A 52 13.24 -3.37 -13.58
N PRO A 53 13.65 -2.52 -14.54
CA PRO A 53 14.95 -1.85 -14.49
C PRO A 53 14.96 -0.58 -13.61
N LYS A 54 13.79 -0.11 -13.16
CA LYS A 54 13.64 1.15 -12.40
C LYS A 54 12.65 0.98 -11.26
N ILE A 55 12.87 1.73 -10.19
CA ILE A 55 11.96 1.86 -9.06
C ILE A 55 11.72 3.34 -8.77
N LEU A 56 10.46 3.71 -8.54
CA LEU A 56 10.04 5.06 -8.18
C LEU A 56 9.26 4.99 -6.87
N PHE A 57 9.69 5.75 -5.87
CA PHE A 57 8.95 5.92 -4.63
C PHE A 57 8.12 7.20 -4.70
N SER A 58 6.84 7.09 -4.35
CA SER A 58 5.94 8.22 -4.17
C SER A 58 5.37 8.22 -2.77
N GLY A 59 5.53 9.33 -2.08
CA GLY A 59 5.05 9.56 -0.73
C GLY A 59 5.76 10.73 -0.07
N GLY A 60 5.16 11.24 0.99
CA GLY A 60 5.69 12.32 1.82
C GLY A 60 4.95 12.35 3.16
N SER A 61 5.21 13.34 4.01
CA SER A 61 4.41 13.54 5.22
C SER A 61 3.07 14.15 4.86
N ALA A 62 2.07 13.29 4.63
CA ALA A 62 0.67 13.72 4.55
C ALA A 62 0.14 14.04 5.95
N HIS A 63 0.32 13.13 6.91
CA HIS A 63 -0.20 13.32 8.26
C HIS A 63 0.92 13.60 9.26
N GLN A 64 0.82 14.72 9.97
CA GLN A 64 1.89 15.20 10.87
C GLN A 64 1.65 14.85 12.35
N ASN A 65 0.38 14.79 12.79
CA ASN A 65 0.01 14.65 14.20
C ASN A 65 -0.78 13.37 14.51
N ASP A 66 -1.60 12.87 13.59
CA ASP A 66 -2.35 11.62 13.70
C ASP A 66 -2.45 10.91 12.33
N LEU A 67 -3.39 9.98 12.13
CA LEU A 67 -3.59 9.28 10.85
C LEU A 67 -4.58 9.98 9.91
N LEU A 68 -5.13 11.14 10.29
CA LEU A 68 -6.29 11.76 9.62
C LEU A 68 -6.06 13.24 9.27
N ALA A 69 -5.21 13.95 10.01
CA ALA A 69 -4.92 15.36 9.85
C ALA A 69 -3.82 15.57 8.79
N THR A 70 -4.24 15.94 7.58
CA THR A 70 -3.35 16.15 6.42
C THR A 70 -2.71 17.55 6.38
N GLY A 71 -3.10 18.46 7.29
CA GLY A 71 -2.66 19.85 7.28
C GLY A 71 -3.15 20.65 6.06
N TRP A 72 -4.11 20.13 5.32
CA TRP A 72 -4.67 20.77 4.13
C TRP A 72 -5.97 21.51 4.48
N ASP A 73 -6.15 22.69 3.90
CA ASP A 73 -7.37 23.48 4.06
C ASP A 73 -8.53 22.97 3.17
N ILE A 74 -8.23 22.05 2.24
CA ILE A 74 -9.19 21.43 1.31
C ILE A 74 -8.96 19.91 1.21
N PRO A 75 -10.01 19.13 0.87
CA PRO A 75 -9.88 17.69 0.62
C PRO A 75 -8.88 17.35 -0.50
N GLU A 76 -8.26 16.17 -0.43
CA GLU A 76 -7.29 15.68 -1.44
C GLU A 76 -7.86 15.59 -2.86
N ALA A 77 -9.18 15.36 -2.94
CA ALA A 77 -9.88 14.97 -4.17
C ALA A 77 -10.83 16.07 -4.71
N ASP A 78 -10.78 17.28 -4.15
CA ASP A 78 -11.54 18.44 -4.63
C ASP A 78 -10.80 19.23 -5.73
#